data_AF-A0A968XEW9-F1
#
_entry.id   AF-A0A968XEW9-F1
#
_cell.length_a   1.000
_cell.length_b   1.000
_cell.length_c   1.000
_cell.angle_alpha   90.00
_cell.angle_beta   90.00
_cell.angle_gamma   90.00
#
_symmetry.space_group_name_H-M   'P 1'
#
loop_
_entity.id
_entity.type
_entity.pdbx_description
1 polymer ?
#
loop_
_entity_poly.entity_id
_entity_poly.type
_entity_poly.pdbx_seq_one_letter_code
_entity_poly.pdbx_strand_id
1 'polypeptide(L)'
;MTDLRDRYNSFIETIIQMTLQGKVRSKEQLYNRLRDELEPDTQSVFDEAITDRLTALEAQVNARDELQTAKAPEPCAPSAP
;
A
#
# COMPACT_ATOMS: atom_id res chain seq x y z
N MET A 1 6.33 -24.73 0.81
CA MET A 1 6.95 -23.99 1.92
C MET A 1 6.47 -22.56 1.80
N THR A 2 5.64 -22.09 2.72
CA THR A 2 5.17 -20.70 2.68
C THR A 2 6.29 -19.84 3.24
N ASP A 3 6.80 -18.93 2.41
CA ASP A 3 7.89 -18.02 2.76
C ASP A 3 7.42 -17.05 3.86
N LEU A 4 8.28 -16.74 4.83
CA LEU A 4 7.95 -15.82 5.93
C LEU A 4 7.48 -14.45 5.41
N ARG A 5 8.07 -13.99 4.30
CA ARG A 5 7.67 -12.77 3.62
C ARG A 5 6.24 -12.85 3.05
N ASP A 6 5.82 -14.00 2.54
CA ASP A 6 4.47 -14.21 2.02
C ASP A 6 3.43 -14.17 3.15
N ARG A 7 3.76 -14.75 4.31
CA ARG A 7 2.94 -14.66 5.52
C ARG A 7 2.74 -13.20 5.94
N TYR A 8 3.82 -12.43 6.01
CA TYR A 8 3.73 -11.01 6.39
C TYR A 8 2.99 -10.16 5.35
N ASN A 9 3.17 -10.42 4.06
CA ASN A 9 2.35 -9.77 3.03
C ASN A 9 0.85 -10.03 3.24
N SER A 10 0.47 -11.29 3.42
CA SER A 10 -0.94 -11.68 3.65
C SER A 10 -1.52 -11.02 4.91
N PHE A 11 -0.72 -10.91 5.97
CA PHE A 11 -1.12 -10.25 7.21
C PHE A 11 -1.33 -8.74 7.02
N ILE A 12 -0.40 -8.08 6.34
CA ILE A 12 -0.49 -6.65 6.00
C ILE A 12 -1.76 -6.38 5.18
N GLU A 13 -2.05 -7.20 4.18
CA GLU A 13 -3.29 -7.09 3.39
C GLU A 13 -4.54 -7.22 4.24
N THR A 14 -4.53 -8.14 5.18
CA THR A 14 -5.65 -8.35 6.11
C THR A 14 -5.88 -7.11 6.97
N ILE A 15 -4.80 -6.51 7.50
CA ILE A 15 -4.90 -5.27 8.28
C ILE A 15 -5.46 -4.12 7.43
N ILE A 16 -4.97 -3.96 6.20
CA ILE A 16 -5.43 -2.93 5.27
C ILE A 16 -6.93 -3.12 4.99
N GLN A 17 -7.35 -4.34 4.62
CA GLN A 17 -8.77 -4.63 4.37
C GLN A 17 -9.64 -4.35 5.59
N MET A 18 -9.22 -4.77 6.79
CA MET A 18 -9.98 -4.50 8.00
C MET A 18 -10.12 -3.00 8.28
N THR A 19 -9.07 -2.24 7.99
CA THR A 19 -9.06 -0.78 8.17
C THR A 19 -10.02 -0.12 7.17
N LEU A 20 -9.94 -0.50 5.89
CA LEU A 20 -10.83 0.01 4.83
C LEU A 20 -12.30 -0.37 5.08
N GLN A 21 -12.56 -1.56 5.62
CA GLN A 21 -13.90 -2.02 5.95
C GLN A 21 -14.45 -1.40 7.25
N GLY A 22 -13.69 -0.54 7.94
CA GLY A 22 -14.10 0.03 9.23
C GLY A 22 -14.24 -1.03 10.34
N LYS A 23 -13.62 -2.20 10.18
CA LYS A 23 -13.64 -3.29 11.15
C LYS A 23 -12.64 -3.08 12.29
N VAL A 24 -11.70 -2.15 12.10
CA VAL A 24 -10.76 -1.72 13.14
C VAL A 24 -11.49 -0.79 14.10
N ARG A 25 -11.73 -1.27 15.33
CA ARG A 25 -12.46 -0.51 16.36
C ARG A 25 -11.56 0.45 17.12
N SER A 26 -10.27 0.15 17.22
CA SER A 26 -9.29 0.93 17.97
C SER A 26 -7.86 0.61 17.54
N LYS A 27 -6.93 1.53 17.84
CA LYS A 27 -5.49 1.34 17.61
C LYS A 27 -4.94 0.12 18.37
N GLU A 28 -5.47 -0.15 19.56
CA GLU A 28 -5.05 -1.28 20.41
C GLU A 28 -5.36 -2.63 19.77
N GLN A 29 -6.45 -2.75 19.01
CA GLN A 29 -6.77 -3.98 18.28
C GLN A 29 -5.71 -4.31 17.22
N LEU A 30 -5.21 -3.29 16.51
CA LEU A 30 -4.13 -3.46 15.54
C LEU A 30 -2.82 -3.84 16.24
N TYR A 31 -2.50 -3.18 17.35
CA TYR A 31 -1.30 -3.50 18.13
C TYR A 31 -1.31 -4.95 18.63
N ASN A 32 -2.43 -5.42 19.18
CA ASN A 32 -2.56 -6.80 19.65
C ASN A 32 -2.37 -7.81 18.51
N ARG A 33 -2.90 -7.54 17.31
CA ARG A 33 -2.67 -8.38 16.13
C ARG A 33 -1.21 -8.38 15.68
N LEU A 34 -0.59 -7.20 15.62
CA LEU A 34 0.83 -7.07 15.27
C LEU A 34 1.70 -7.87 16.24
N ARG A 35 1.42 -7.77 17.54
CA ARG A 35 2.15 -8.50 18.58
C ARG A 35 1.98 -10.02 18.46
N ASP A 36 0.81 -10.50 18.06
CA ASP A 36 0.50 -11.93 17.94
C ASP A 36 1.14 -12.57 16.69
N GLU A 37 1.22 -11.82 15.59
CA GLU A 37 1.72 -12.32 14.31
C GLU A 37 3.25 -12.18 14.14
N LEU A 38 3.84 -11.13 14.74
CA LEU A 38 5.27 -10.84 14.59
C LEU A 38 6.11 -11.77 15.46
N GLU A 39 6.95 -12.57 14.81
CA GLU A 39 7.91 -13.40 15.50
C GLU A 39 9.15 -12.60 15.93
N PRO A 40 9.73 -12.88 17.12
CA PRO A 40 11.00 -12.29 17.52
C PRO A 40 12.07 -12.58 16.46
N ASP A 41 12.99 -11.62 16.27
CA ASP A 41 14.09 -11.67 15.27
C ASP A 41 13.66 -11.54 13.79
N THR A 42 12.36 -11.49 13.49
CA THR A 42 11.86 -11.37 12.10
C THR A 42 11.46 -9.95 11.69
N GLN A 43 11.71 -8.98 12.57
CA GLN A 43 11.43 -7.54 12.37
C GLN A 43 11.84 -7.05 10.98
N SER A 44 13.07 -7.36 10.56
CA SER A 44 13.61 -6.85 9.29
C SER A 44 12.82 -7.36 8.08
N VAL A 45 12.32 -8.60 8.12
CA VAL A 45 11.51 -9.17 7.03
C VAL A 45 10.14 -8.48 6.98
N PHE A 46 9.57 -8.16 8.14
CA PHE A 46 8.32 -7.42 8.21
C PHE A 46 8.47 -5.96 7.74
N ASP A 47 9.55 -5.29 8.16
CA ASP A 47 9.84 -3.90 7.79
C ASP A 47 10.04 -3.76 6.26
N GLU A 48 10.75 -4.72 5.68
CA GLU A 48 10.93 -4.81 4.23
C GLU A 48 9.60 -5.05 3.50
N ALA A 49 8.75 -5.95 3.99
CA ALA A 49 7.44 -6.21 3.40
C ALA A 49 6.51 -4.98 3.46
N ILE A 50 6.54 -4.21 4.55
CA ILE A 50 5.81 -2.95 4.68
C ILE A 50 6.33 -1.91 3.68
N THR A 51 7.66 -1.78 3.58
CA THR A 51 8.30 -0.81 2.68
C THR A 51 8.00 -1.11 1.21
N ASP A 52 8.07 -2.38 0.82
CA ASP A 52 7.71 -2.84 -0.52
C ASP A 52 6.25 -2.50 -0.84
N ARG A 53 5.34 -2.81 0.09
CA ARG A 53 3.92 -2.54 -0.09
C ARG A 53 3.60 -1.06 -0.17
N LEU A 54 4.26 -0.22 0.64
CA LEU A 54 4.13 1.22 0.59
C LEU A 54 4.59 1.76 -0.77
N THR A 55 5.80 1.36 -1.19
CA THR A 55 6.37 1.74 -2.49
C THR A 55 5.45 1.34 -3.65
N ALA A 56 4.91 0.13 -3.62
CA ALA A 56 3.98 -0.36 -4.63
C ALA A 56 2.65 0.40 -4.65
N LEU A 57 2.14 0.83 -3.48
CA LEU A 57 0.93 1.65 -3.39
C LEU A 57 1.17 3.06 -3.91
N GLU A 58 2.29 3.69 -3.54
CA GLU A 58 2.68 5.01 -4.03
C GLU A 58 2.85 4.99 -5.55
N ALA A 59 3.52 3.98 -6.11
CA ALA A 59 3.64 3.81 -7.56
C ALA A 59 2.29 3.67 -8.26
N GLN A 60 1.35 2.91 -7.69
CA GLN A 60 -0.01 2.75 -8.26
C GLN A 60 -0.81 4.05 -8.22
N VAL A 61 -0.71 4.83 -7.15
CA VAL A 61 -1.36 6.14 -7.04
C VAL A 61 -0.79 7.11 -8.06
N ASN A 62 0.54 7.18 -8.18
CA ASN A 62 1.22 8.05 -9.13
C ASN A 62 0.88 7.69 -10.58
N ALA A 63 0.93 6.40 -10.95
CA ALA A 63 0.57 5.94 -12.29
C ALA A 63 -0.89 6.28 -12.66
N ARG A 64 -1.82 6.24 -11.69
CA ARG A 64 -3.22 6.65 -11.91
C ARG A 64 -3.35 8.14 -12.18
N ASP A 65 -2.56 8.97 -11.50
CA ASP A 65 -2.57 10.43 -11.67
C ASP A 65 -1.99 10.85 -13.03
N GLU A 66 -0.91 10.19 -13.47
CA GLU A 66 -0.30 10.40 -14.79
C GLU A 66 -1.27 10.02 -15.94
N LEU A 67 -2.03 8.93 -15.78
CA LEU A 67 -3.08 8.53 -16.72
C LEU A 67 -4.26 9.51 -16.78
N GLN A 68 -4.54 10.25 -15.70
CA GLN A 68 -5.57 11.31 -15.70
C GLN A 68 -5.07 12.60 -16.36
N THR A 69 -3.76 12.89 -16.30
CA THR A 69 -3.17 14.10 -16.89
C THR A 69 -2.98 13.99 -18.41
N ALA A 70 -2.91 12.76 -18.96
CA ALA A 70 -2.78 12.52 -20.41
C ALA A 70 -4.07 12.71 -21.24
N LYS A 71 -5.15 13.24 -20.64
CA LYS A 71 -6.46 13.41 -21.30
C LYS A 71 -6.93 14.87 -21.31
N ALA A 72 -6.04 15.81 -21.64
CA ALA A 72 -6.43 17.14 -22.07
C ALA A 72 -6.07 17.29 -23.57
N PRO A 73 -7.04 17.34 -24.50
CA PRO A 73 -6.74 17.77 -25.86
C PRO A 73 -6.30 19.24 -25.82
N GLU A 74 -5.10 19.50 -26.33
CA GLU A 74 -4.58 20.85 -26.59
C GLU A 74 -5.64 21.74 -27.25
N PRO A 75 -6.05 22.86 -26.63
CA PRO A 75 -6.85 23.85 -27.31
C PRO A 75 -5.96 24.92 -27.94
N CYS A 76 -6.15 25.06 -29.25
CA CYS A 76 -5.99 26.28 -30.05
C CYS A 76 -4.57 26.75 -30.45
N ALA A 77 -4.46 26.97 -31.76
CA ALA A 77 -3.30 27.39 -32.54
C ALA A 77 -2.74 28.78 -32.18
N PRO A 78 -1.49 29.09 -32.59
CA PRO A 78 -1.11 30.45 -32.93
C PRO A 78 -1.30 30.73 -34.43
N SER A 79 -2.16 31.70 -34.72
CA SER A 79 -2.25 32.41 -35.99
C SER A 79 -0.90 32.99 -36.42
N ALA A 80 -0.65 32.90 -37.72
CA ALA A 80 0.37 33.65 -38.44
C ALA A 80 0.09 35.17 -38.41
N PRO A 81 1.15 35.98 -38.51
CA PRO A 81 1.18 37.08 -39.47
C PRO A 81 2.17 36.82 -40.61
#